data_AF-A0A453DI11-F1
#
_entry.id   AF-A0A453DI11-F1
#
_cell.length_a   1.000
_cell.length_b   1.000
_cell.length_c   1.000
_cell.angle_alpha   90.00
_cell.angle_beta   90.00
_cell.angle_gamma   90.00
#
_symmetry.space_group_name_H-M   'P 1'
#
loop_
_entity.id
_entity.type
_entity.pdbx_description
1 polymer ?
#
loop_
_entity_poly.entity_id
_entity_poly.type
_entity_poly.pdbx_seq_one_letter_code
_entity_poly.pdbx_strand_id
1 'polypeptide(L)'
;YVTAEEVQTAQAESRDAKITHWIRCLQIAVKLLFPSERALCDQIFEGKHAWKDHCFAAATSKSLLNLLSFGQAISKSKTSPDKVFLLLDMFDRTLELQSEVEAVFAGDECAENRKSASTLVKCLAQAAKKTLIDFKDSIVKESPKNTSTDGDVHPLTSYVGNYIKYLME
;
A
#
# COMPACT_ATOMS: atom_id res chain seq x y z
N TYR A 1 7.98 -27.88 -19.79
CA TYR A 1 8.52 -26.54 -20.13
C TYR A 1 7.68 -25.54 -19.35
N VAL A 2 8.32 -24.70 -18.53
CA VAL A 2 7.59 -23.69 -17.74
C VAL A 2 7.24 -22.52 -18.67
N THR A 3 5.97 -22.16 -18.76
CA THR A 3 5.49 -21.09 -19.65
C THR A 3 5.72 -19.70 -19.03
N ALA A 4 5.77 -18.65 -19.86
CA ALA A 4 5.93 -17.28 -19.36
C ALA A 4 4.75 -16.86 -18.43
N GLU A 5 3.57 -17.45 -18.63
CA GLU A 5 2.40 -17.26 -17.77
C GLU A 5 2.58 -17.95 -16.41
N GLU A 6 3.11 -19.17 -16.37
CA GLU A 6 3.46 -19.89 -15.12
C GLU A 6 4.53 -19.15 -14.31
N VAL A 7 5.52 -18.54 -14.98
CA VAL A 7 6.53 -17.69 -14.32
C VAL A 7 5.90 -16.41 -13.77
N GLN A 8 5.02 -15.76 -14.53
CA GLN A 8 4.35 -14.53 -14.10
C GLN A 8 3.39 -14.77 -12.94
N THR A 9 2.65 -15.89 -12.93
CA THR A 9 1.77 -16.29 -11.83
C THR A 9 2.56 -16.65 -10.57
N ALA A 10 3.63 -17.44 -10.66
CA ALA A 10 4.50 -17.72 -9.51
C ALA A 10 5.16 -16.44 -8.94
N GLN A 11 5.53 -15.51 -9.81
CA GLN A 11 6.05 -14.20 -9.40
C GLN A 11 4.97 -13.31 -8.79
N ALA A 12 3.72 -13.40 -9.25
CA ALA A 12 2.57 -12.70 -8.69
C ALA A 12 2.20 -13.24 -7.29
N GLU A 13 2.13 -14.55 -7.12
CA GLU A 13 1.92 -15.21 -5.81
C GLU A 13 3.02 -14.82 -4.81
N SER A 14 4.28 -14.76 -5.26
CA SER A 14 5.38 -14.27 -4.44
C SER A 14 5.24 -12.80 -4.03
N ARG A 15 4.62 -11.97 -4.87
CA ARG A 15 4.42 -10.53 -4.59
C ARG A 15 3.29 -10.30 -3.61
N ASP A 16 2.18 -11.01 -3.77
CA ASP A 16 1.03 -10.92 -2.86
C ASP A 16 1.44 -11.39 -1.46
N ALA A 17 2.19 -12.50 -1.36
CA ALA A 17 2.75 -12.96 -0.11
C ALA A 17 3.66 -11.92 0.56
N LYS A 18 4.50 -11.21 -0.21
CA LYS A 18 5.37 -10.14 0.33
C LYS A 18 4.56 -8.96 0.85
N ILE A 19 3.43 -8.64 0.22
CA ILE A 19 2.58 -7.52 0.62
C ILE A 19 1.76 -7.88 1.85
N THR A 20 1.18 -9.07 1.91
CA THR A 20 0.54 -9.57 3.13
C THR A 20 1.54 -9.59 4.29
N HIS A 21 2.78 -10.02 4.04
CA HIS A 21 3.83 -9.98 5.06
C HIS A 21 4.16 -8.55 5.50
N TRP A 22 4.30 -7.62 4.54
CA TRP A 22 4.54 -6.21 4.83
C TRP A 22 3.41 -5.57 5.65
N ILE A 23 2.15 -5.83 5.31
CA ILE A 23 0.97 -5.37 6.07
C ILE A 23 1.05 -5.84 7.51
N ARG A 24 1.35 -7.13 7.73
CA ARG A 24 1.51 -7.69 9.09
C ARG A 24 2.65 -7.02 9.85
N CYS A 25 3.81 -6.84 9.22
CA CYS A 25 4.94 -6.16 9.83
C CYS A 25 4.61 -4.71 10.20
N LEU A 26 3.90 -3.99 9.33
CA LEU A 26 3.46 -2.62 9.59
C LEU A 26 2.48 -2.57 10.77
N GLN A 27 1.50 -3.47 10.81
CA GLN A 27 0.55 -3.58 11.92
C GLN A 27 1.25 -3.88 13.25
N ILE A 28 2.17 -4.84 13.28
CA ILE A 28 2.95 -5.16 14.49
C ILE A 28 3.79 -3.96 14.92
N ALA A 29 4.45 -3.27 13.99
CA ALA A 29 5.27 -2.12 14.31
C ALA A 29 4.44 -0.99 14.92
N VAL A 30 3.31 -0.63 14.30
CA VAL A 30 2.46 0.50 14.73
C VAL A 30 1.64 0.17 15.98
N LYS A 31 1.11 -1.04 16.11
CA LYS A 31 0.22 -1.41 17.22
C LYS A 31 0.94 -1.98 18.45
N LEU A 32 2.20 -2.41 18.31
CA LEU A 32 2.94 -3.04 19.40
C LEU A 32 4.30 -2.39 19.64
N LEU A 33 5.18 -2.36 18.64
CA LEU A 33 6.58 -1.97 18.86
C LEU A 33 6.73 -0.49 19.19
N PHE A 34 6.16 0.41 18.38
CA PHE A 34 6.28 1.84 18.60
C PHE A 34 5.55 2.32 19.87
N PRO A 35 4.33 1.85 20.20
CA PRO A 35 3.72 2.15 21.50
C PRO A 35 4.57 1.70 22.69
N SER A 36 5.18 0.51 22.60
CA SER A 36 6.04 -0.01 23.67
C SER A 36 7.31 0.84 23.84
N GLU A 37 7.95 1.22 22.72
CA GLU A 37 9.10 2.11 22.75
C GLU A 37 8.74 3.49 23.32
N ARG A 38 7.57 4.04 22.95
CA ARG A 38 7.08 5.30 23.51
C ARG A 38 6.92 5.22 25.02
N ALA A 39 6.30 4.15 25.52
CA ALA A 39 6.14 3.93 26.96
C ALA A 39 7.50 3.81 27.69
N LEU A 40 8.50 3.16 27.08
CA LEU A 40 9.84 3.07 27.65
C LEU A 40 10.54 4.44 27.69
N CYS A 41 10.48 5.22 26.61
CA CYS A 41 11.01 6.58 26.59
C CYS A 41 10.32 7.46 27.65
N ASP A 42 9.00 7.31 27.82
CA ASP A 42 8.24 8.06 28.82
C ASP A 42 8.64 7.75 30.26
N GLN A 43 8.92 6.46 30.55
CA GLN A 43 9.39 5.99 31.85
C GLN A 43 10.83 6.43 32.15
N ILE A 44 11.74 6.28 31.18
CA ILE A 44 13.17 6.57 31.39
C ILE A 44 13.43 8.07 31.55
N PHE A 45 12.73 8.90 30.77
CA PHE A 45 12.96 10.35 30.73
C PHE A 45 11.86 11.14 31.45
N GLU A 46 11.21 10.54 32.45
CA GLU A 46 10.17 11.19 33.25
C GLU A 46 10.60 12.60 33.72
N GLY A 47 9.72 13.59 33.53
CA GLY A 47 10.01 15.00 33.83
C GLY A 47 10.85 15.77 32.80
N LYS A 48 11.36 15.15 31.73
CA LYS A 48 12.16 15.79 30.67
C LYS A 48 11.51 15.67 29.28
N HIS A 49 10.42 16.39 29.05
CA HIS A 49 9.61 16.30 27.83
C HIS A 49 10.40 16.40 26.52
N ALA A 50 11.35 17.34 26.39
CA ALA A 50 12.15 17.49 25.17
C ALA A 50 13.03 16.26 24.86
N TRP A 51 13.45 15.51 25.87
CA TRP A 51 14.34 14.34 25.70
C TRP A 51 13.56 13.08 25.36
N LYS A 52 12.32 12.96 25.87
CA LYS A 52 11.40 11.85 25.58
C LYS A 52 11.13 11.72 24.09
N ASP A 53 10.63 12.80 23.50
CA ASP A 53 10.21 12.80 22.09
C ASP A 53 11.41 12.67 21.16
N HIS A 54 12.53 13.32 21.49
CA HIS A 54 13.76 13.22 20.72
C HIS A 54 14.34 11.79 20.72
N CYS A 55 14.39 11.14 21.90
CA CYS A 55 14.91 9.77 22.01
C CYS A 55 14.01 8.78 21.26
N PHE A 56 12.69 8.89 21.43
CA PHE A 56 11.72 8.07 20.72
C PHE A 56 11.85 8.25 19.19
N ALA A 57 11.92 9.49 18.71
CA ALA A 57 12.09 9.79 17.30
C ALA A 57 13.40 9.18 16.75
N ALA A 58 14.51 9.34 17.48
CA ALA A 58 15.81 8.80 17.09
C ALA A 58 15.81 7.27 16.98
N ALA A 59 15.13 6.57 17.91
CA ALA A 59 15.04 5.12 17.92
C ALA A 59 14.15 4.55 16.81
N THR A 60 13.03 5.21 16.51
CA THR A 60 11.96 4.62 15.68
C THR A 60 11.95 5.12 14.24
N SER A 61 12.46 6.32 13.96
CA SER A 61 12.29 6.97 12.66
C SER A 61 12.80 6.16 11.49
N LYS A 62 14.02 5.61 11.61
CA LYS A 62 14.62 4.80 10.55
C LYS A 62 13.80 3.55 10.25
N SER A 63 13.32 2.88 11.30
CA SER A 63 12.50 1.67 11.18
C SER A 63 11.16 1.96 10.52
N LEU A 64 10.49 3.05 10.91
CA LEU A 64 9.26 3.49 10.25
C LEU A 64 9.51 3.82 8.78
N LEU A 65 10.52 4.64 8.46
CA LEU A 65 10.83 5.02 7.08
C LEU A 65 11.15 3.81 6.20
N ASN A 66 11.86 2.82 6.73
CA ASN A 66 12.13 1.56 6.03
C ASN A 66 10.83 0.81 5.70
N LEU A 67 9.92 0.67 6.67
CA LEU A 67 8.61 0.07 6.45
C LEU A 67 7.83 0.84 5.37
N LEU A 68 7.76 2.17 5.47
CA LEU A 68 7.04 3.00 4.51
C LEU A 68 7.66 2.95 3.10
N SER A 69 8.98 2.79 2.99
CA SER A 69 9.69 2.77 1.71
C SER A 69 9.24 1.63 0.80
N PHE A 70 8.87 0.48 1.37
CA PHE A 70 8.34 -0.65 0.61
C PHE A 70 7.00 -0.31 -0.03
N GLY A 71 6.09 0.31 0.73
CA GLY A 71 4.81 0.78 0.21
C GLY A 71 4.97 1.84 -0.89
N GLN A 72 5.92 2.77 -0.69
CA GLN A 72 6.24 3.79 -1.70
C GLN A 72 6.85 3.19 -2.98
N ALA A 73 7.66 2.13 -2.87
CA ALA A 73 8.21 1.44 -4.02
C ALA A 73 7.09 0.75 -4.83
N ILE A 74 6.12 0.15 -4.16
CA ILE A 74 4.95 -0.46 -4.81
C ILE A 74 4.09 0.59 -5.50
N SER A 75 3.79 1.70 -4.82
CA SER A 75 2.97 2.80 -5.37
C SER A 75 3.58 3.44 -6.63
N LYS A 76 4.92 3.38 -6.76
CA LYS A 76 5.66 3.89 -7.93
C LYS A 76 5.90 2.84 -9.02
N SER A 77 5.55 1.57 -8.76
CA SER A 77 5.78 0.49 -9.73
C SER A 77 4.86 0.61 -10.95
N LYS A 78 5.23 -0.03 -12.06
CA LYS A 78 4.43 -0.03 -13.31
C LYS A 78 2.97 -0.38 -13.04
N THR A 79 2.02 0.42 -13.50
CA THR A 79 0.59 0.16 -13.33
C THR A 79 0.13 -1.02 -14.19
N SER A 80 -0.76 -1.84 -13.65
CA SER A 80 -1.46 -2.91 -14.36
C SER A 80 -2.82 -3.14 -13.69
N PRO A 81 -3.88 -3.50 -14.43
CA PRO A 81 -5.23 -3.62 -13.87
C PRO A 81 -5.28 -4.54 -12.63
N ASP A 82 -4.58 -5.67 -12.68
CA ASP A 82 -4.57 -6.67 -11.60
C ASP A 82 -3.98 -6.13 -10.28
N LYS A 83 -3.19 -5.06 -10.32
CA LYS A 83 -2.60 -4.46 -9.11
C LYS A 83 -3.57 -3.59 -8.32
N VAL A 84 -4.72 -3.22 -8.88
CA VAL A 84 -5.63 -2.27 -8.22
C VAL A 84 -6.08 -2.79 -6.86
N PHE A 85 -6.45 -4.07 -6.77
CA PHE A 85 -6.97 -4.69 -5.55
C PHE A 85 -5.92 -4.71 -4.44
N LEU A 86 -4.68 -5.01 -4.83
CA LEU A 86 -3.53 -5.00 -3.94
C LEU A 86 -3.17 -3.58 -3.46
N LEU A 87 -3.26 -2.58 -4.35
CA LEU A 87 -3.06 -1.19 -3.95
C LEU A 87 -4.16 -0.69 -3.02
N LEU A 88 -5.39 -1.14 -3.21
CA LEU A 88 -6.54 -0.83 -2.35
C LEU A 88 -6.40 -1.49 -0.98
N ASP A 89 -6.06 -2.78 -0.89
CA ASP A 89 -5.80 -3.45 0.40
C ASP A 89 -4.66 -2.75 1.15
N MET A 90 -3.55 -2.43 0.48
CA MET A 90 -2.49 -1.64 1.11
C MET A 90 -2.97 -0.26 1.57
N PHE A 91 -3.77 0.43 0.77
CA PHE A 91 -4.34 1.73 1.12
C PHE A 91 -5.21 1.62 2.37
N ASP A 92 -6.16 0.69 2.40
CA ASP A 92 -7.08 0.48 3.52
C ASP A 92 -6.32 0.17 4.81
N ARG A 93 -5.34 -0.75 4.75
CA ARG A 93 -4.51 -1.10 5.91
C ARG A 93 -3.66 0.05 6.42
N THR A 94 -3.12 0.87 5.53
CA THR A 94 -2.35 2.05 5.93
C THR A 94 -3.23 3.18 6.48
N LEU A 95 -4.45 3.32 5.95
CA LEU A 95 -5.44 4.29 6.40
C LEU A 95 -5.97 3.91 7.79
N GLU A 96 -6.29 2.63 8.01
CA GLU A 96 -6.69 2.08 9.31
C GLU A 96 -5.68 2.41 10.41
N LEU A 97 -4.38 2.35 10.10
CA LEU A 97 -3.29 2.60 11.05
C LEU A 97 -2.94 4.08 11.24
N GLN A 98 -3.53 4.98 10.44
CA GLN A 98 -3.12 6.38 10.44
C GLN A 98 -3.35 7.05 11.80
N SER A 99 -4.46 6.72 12.47
CA SER A 99 -4.80 7.29 13.77
C SER A 99 -3.82 6.89 14.87
N GLU A 100 -3.38 5.62 14.86
CA GLU A 100 -2.40 5.09 15.79
C GLU A 100 -1.01 5.67 15.55
N VAL A 101 -0.62 5.86 14.28
CA VAL A 101 0.61 6.56 13.95
C VAL A 101 0.57 8.00 14.47
N GLU A 102 -0.53 8.72 14.28
CA GLU A 102 -0.66 10.09 14.78
C GLU A 102 -0.53 10.17 16.31
N ALA A 103 -1.14 9.22 17.02
CA ALA A 103 -1.07 9.16 18.48
C ALA A 103 0.33 8.79 18.99
N VAL A 104 0.93 7.73 18.44
CA VAL A 104 2.23 7.19 18.90
C VAL A 104 3.38 8.13 18.56
N PHE A 105 3.31 8.80 17.41
CA PHE A 105 4.31 9.76 16.96
C PHE A 105 3.93 11.20 17.32
N ALA A 106 3.14 11.45 18.36
CA ALA A 106 2.82 12.80 18.81
C ALA A 106 4.08 13.58 19.25
N GLY A 107 4.10 14.88 18.99
CA GLY A 107 5.24 15.78 19.28
C GLY A 107 5.95 16.30 18.03
N ASP A 108 6.67 17.41 18.16
CA ASP A 108 7.28 18.10 17.00
C ASP A 108 8.44 17.31 16.39
N GLU A 109 9.25 16.64 17.23
CA GLU A 109 10.37 15.78 16.78
C GLU A 109 9.93 14.65 15.84
N CYS A 110 8.67 14.23 15.93
CA CYS A 110 8.09 13.15 15.13
C CYS A 110 7.22 13.64 13.97
N ALA A 111 7.15 14.95 13.70
CA ALA A 111 6.26 15.51 12.70
C ALA A 111 6.51 14.95 11.28
N GLU A 112 7.78 14.77 10.89
CA GLU A 112 8.12 14.20 9.59
C GLU A 112 7.77 12.71 9.48
N ASN A 113 7.73 11.97 10.60
CA ASN A 113 7.28 10.58 10.62
C ASN A 113 5.79 10.48 10.27
N ARG A 114 4.96 11.28 10.94
CA ARG A 114 3.50 11.37 10.70
C ARG A 114 3.21 11.79 9.27
N LYS A 115 3.90 12.82 8.79
CA LYS A 115 3.82 13.29 7.42
C LYS A 115 4.23 12.23 6.40
N SER A 116 5.28 11.46 6.67
CA SER A 116 5.73 10.37 5.81
C SER A 116 4.69 9.25 5.72
N ALA A 117 4.08 8.87 6.84
CA ALA A 117 3.00 7.90 6.88
C ALA A 117 1.76 8.38 6.10
N SER A 118 1.32 9.63 6.34
CA SER A 118 0.22 10.24 5.58
C SER A 118 0.51 10.34 4.08
N THR A 119 1.77 10.61 3.72
CA THR A 119 2.20 10.66 2.31
C THR A 119 2.08 9.29 1.66
N LEU A 120 2.43 8.20 2.35
CA LEU A 120 2.25 6.85 1.82
C LEU A 120 0.78 6.56 1.49
N VAL A 121 -0.14 6.87 2.40
CA VAL A 121 -1.60 6.70 2.19
C VAL A 121 -2.04 7.42 0.92
N LYS A 122 -1.62 8.68 0.74
CA LYS A 122 -1.90 9.46 -0.47
C LYS A 122 -1.30 8.85 -1.73
N CYS A 123 -0.06 8.38 -1.67
CA CYS A 123 0.61 7.75 -2.80
C CYS A 123 -0.08 6.45 -3.24
N LEU A 124 -0.53 5.62 -2.29
CA LEU A 124 -1.28 4.40 -2.59
C LEU A 124 -2.62 4.70 -3.26
N ALA A 125 -3.39 5.65 -2.70
CA ALA A 125 -4.65 6.11 -3.30
C ALA A 125 -4.47 6.65 -4.73
N GLN A 126 -3.43 7.46 -4.94
CA GLN A 126 -3.09 8.00 -6.25
C GLN A 126 -2.68 6.91 -7.24
N ALA A 127 -1.91 5.91 -6.79
CA ALA A 127 -1.50 4.78 -7.61
C ALA A 127 -2.71 3.91 -8.03
N ALA A 128 -3.64 3.65 -7.11
CA ALA A 128 -4.88 2.92 -7.40
C ALA A 128 -5.73 3.70 -8.42
N LYS A 129 -5.95 5.00 -8.17
CA LYS A 129 -6.68 5.88 -9.11
C LYS A 129 -6.04 5.91 -10.49
N LYS A 130 -4.71 6.05 -10.56
CA LYS A 130 -3.98 6.04 -11.83
C LYS A 130 -4.15 4.70 -12.56
N THR A 131 -4.06 3.59 -11.84
CA THR A 131 -4.25 2.25 -12.41
C THR A 131 -5.62 2.09 -13.06
N LEU A 132 -6.68 2.60 -12.42
CA LEU A 132 -8.04 2.61 -12.98
C LEU A 132 -8.16 3.49 -14.24
N ILE A 133 -7.52 4.66 -14.25
CA ILE A 133 -7.49 5.55 -15.41
C ILE A 133 -6.75 4.89 -16.58
N ASP A 134 -5.55 4.34 -16.31
CA ASP A 134 -4.74 3.65 -17.31
C ASP A 134 -5.49 2.44 -17.89
N PHE A 135 -6.25 1.72 -17.06
CA PHE A 135 -7.09 0.61 -17.49
C PHE A 135 -8.21 1.07 -18.44
N LYS A 136 -8.96 2.11 -18.05
CA LYS A 136 -9.99 2.74 -18.91
C LYS A 136 -9.41 3.15 -20.26
N ASP A 137 -8.27 3.85 -20.26
CA ASP A 137 -7.65 4.34 -21.47
C ASP A 137 -7.14 3.22 -22.37
N SER A 138 -6.74 2.09 -21.77
CA SER A 138 -6.33 0.89 -22.52
C SER A 138 -7.51 0.25 -23.25
N ILE A 139 -8.69 0.17 -22.61
CA ILE A 139 -9.93 -0.33 -23.24
C ILE A 139 -10.34 0.56 -24.43
N VAL A 140 -10.29 1.88 -24.26
CA VAL A 140 -10.69 2.83 -25.33
C VAL A 140 -9.78 2.74 -26.56
N LYS A 141 -8.49 2.44 -26.35
CA LYS A 141 -7.50 2.29 -27.43
C LYS A 141 -7.55 0.91 -28.10
N GLU A 142 -8.23 -0.05 -27.50
CA GLU A 142 -8.32 -1.40 -28.04
C GLU A 142 -9.09 -1.39 -29.37
N SER A 143 -8.39 -1.73 -30.45
CA SER A 143 -9.00 -1.73 -31.78
C SER A 143 -9.91 -2.95 -31.93
N PRO A 144 -11.11 -2.82 -32.51
CA PRO A 144 -12.00 -3.93 -32.81
C PRO A 144 -11.49 -4.73 -34.02
N LYS A 145 -10.34 -5.38 -33.87
CA LYS A 145 -9.81 -6.30 -34.90
C LYS A 145 -10.27 -7.75 -34.70
N ASN A 146 -10.86 -8.03 -33.53
CA ASN A 146 -11.32 -9.35 -33.12
C ASN A 146 -12.85 -9.39 -32.99
N THR A 147 -13.58 -8.80 -33.95
CA THR A 147 -15.03 -8.95 -34.01
C THR A 147 -15.34 -10.41 -34.31
N SER A 148 -15.88 -11.12 -33.32
CA SER A 148 -16.54 -12.41 -33.51
C SER A 148 -17.52 -12.27 -34.69
N THR A 149 -17.36 -13.14 -35.67
CA THR A 149 -18.13 -13.09 -36.93
C THR A 149 -19.62 -13.41 -36.72
N ASP A 150 -20.01 -13.79 -35.50
CA ASP A 150 -21.30 -14.39 -35.15
C ASP A 150 -22.20 -13.49 -34.27
N GLY A 151 -21.81 -12.24 -34.00
CA GLY A 151 -22.61 -11.31 -33.19
C GLY A 151 -22.58 -11.57 -31.68
N ASP A 152 -21.71 -12.48 -31.22
CA ASP A 152 -21.47 -12.77 -29.80
C ASP A 152 -20.85 -11.59 -29.03
N VAL A 153 -21.07 -11.57 -27.72
CA VAL A 153 -20.46 -10.60 -26.79
C VAL A 153 -18.93 -10.68 -26.88
N HIS A 154 -18.28 -9.55 -27.11
CA HIS A 154 -16.82 -9.49 -27.21
C HIS A 154 -16.18 -9.88 -25.84
N PRO A 155 -15.12 -10.71 -25.81
CA PRO A 155 -14.48 -11.14 -24.56
C PRO A 155 -14.06 -10.00 -23.62
N LEU A 156 -13.67 -8.86 -24.20
CA LEU A 156 -13.37 -7.63 -23.46
C LEU A 156 -14.55 -7.14 -22.62
N THR A 157 -15.79 -7.22 -23.13
CA THR A 157 -16.99 -6.82 -22.40
C THR A 157 -17.18 -7.68 -21.15
N SER A 158 -17.01 -8.99 -21.28
CA SER A 158 -17.07 -9.92 -20.13
C SER A 158 -15.94 -9.66 -19.14
N TYR A 159 -14.71 -9.40 -19.63
CA TYR A 159 -13.56 -9.08 -18.78
C TYR A 159 -13.80 -7.79 -17.96
N VAL A 160 -14.23 -6.71 -18.62
CA VAL A 160 -14.53 -5.43 -17.96
C VAL A 160 -15.67 -5.57 -16.97
N GLY A 161 -16.73 -6.32 -17.33
CA GLY A 161 -17.84 -6.62 -16.42
C GLY A 161 -17.40 -7.34 -15.16
N ASN A 162 -16.57 -8.38 -15.30
CA ASN A 162 -15.99 -9.10 -14.15
C ASN A 162 -15.09 -8.20 -13.31
N TYR A 163 -14.25 -7.38 -13.95
CA TYR A 163 -13.36 -6.45 -13.25
C TYR A 163 -14.13 -5.43 -12.40
N ILE A 164 -15.22 -4.86 -12.95
CA ILE A 164 -16.10 -3.95 -12.22
C ILE A 164 -16.80 -4.67 -11.07
N LYS A 165 -17.26 -5.90 -11.30
CA LYS A 165 -17.87 -6.72 -10.25
C LYS A 165 -16.92 -6.90 -9.07
N TYR A 166 -15.67 -7.29 -9.32
CA TYR A 166 -14.66 -7.44 -8.26
C TYR A 166 -14.31 -6.14 -7.55
N LEU A 167 -14.44 -4.98 -8.20
CA LEU A 167 -14.23 -3.67 -7.56
C LEU A 167 -15.37 -3.26 -6.62
N MET A 168 -16.56 -3.85 -6.77
CA MET A 168 -17.74 -3.56 -5.95
C MET A 168 -17.90 -4.52 -4.77
N GLU A 169 -17.17 -5.64 -4.78
CA GLU A 169 -17.08 -6.61 -3.69
C GLU A 169 -16.08 -6.12 -2.63
#